data_AF-A0A962ZFB7-F1
#
_entry.id   AF-A0A962ZFB7-F1
#
_cell.length_a   1.000
_cell.length_b   1.000
_cell.length_c   1.000
_cell.angle_alpha   90.00
_cell.angle_beta   90.00
_cell.angle_gamma   90.00
#
_symmetry.space_group_name_H-M   'P 1'
#
loop_
_entity.id
_entity.type
_entity.pdbx_description
1 polymer ?
#
loop_
_entity_poly.entity_id
_entity_poly.type
_entity_poly.pdbx_seq_one_letter_code
_entity_poly.pdbx_strand_id
1 'polypeptide(L)'
;MARLHPSLKPALDLLPDDQPLHLFTRHSVRELASNGFADYRLPLTEEGVRMAETWGSELRRPMKAFYSSPVGRCVDTAIALRTGGLRAGLVSHELPIEKRMELVEPGCYVEDINSVGPAFLRMGAVAFINHHLSDGMPGLLTPAAGQEKLVRYLAARSPAPGTLAVHVTHDTILMAFVASLLGLSQVDEKDWPW
;
A
#
# COMPACT_ATOMS: atom_id res chain seq x y z
N MET A 1 6.19 12.87 -16.27
CA MET A 1 7.07 12.76 -15.08
C MET A 1 6.19 12.45 -13.90
N ALA A 2 6.39 11.29 -13.30
CA ALA A 2 5.82 10.97 -12.02
C ALA A 2 6.44 11.86 -10.92
N ARG A 3 5.61 12.32 -10.00
CA ARG A 3 6.03 13.12 -8.84
C ARG A 3 5.26 12.64 -7.62
N LEU A 4 5.69 13.01 -6.41
CA LEU A 4 4.91 12.77 -5.21
C LEU A 4 3.62 13.61 -5.22
N HIS A 5 2.56 13.10 -4.59
CA HIS A 5 1.30 13.83 -4.55
C HIS A 5 1.53 15.13 -3.75
N PRO A 6 1.07 16.29 -4.23
CA PRO A 6 1.37 17.58 -3.60
C PRO A 6 0.92 17.64 -2.13
N SER A 7 -0.09 16.86 -1.75
CA SER A 7 -0.58 16.80 -0.37
C SER A 7 0.24 15.90 0.57
N LEU A 8 1.16 15.05 0.09
CA LEU A 8 1.93 14.16 0.97
C LEU A 8 2.83 14.93 1.93
N LYS A 9 3.54 15.96 1.44
CA LYS A 9 4.46 16.75 2.26
C LYS A 9 3.72 17.57 3.33
N PRO A 10 2.67 18.35 3.00
CA PRO A 10 1.88 19.05 4.02
C PRO A 10 1.22 18.11 5.04
N ALA A 11 0.84 16.90 4.64
CA ALA A 11 0.24 15.94 5.57
C ALA A 11 1.19 15.52 6.71
N LEU A 12 2.51 15.63 6.52
CA LEU A 12 3.49 15.36 7.57
C LEU A 12 3.39 16.35 8.75
N ASP A 13 2.87 17.57 8.52
CA ASP A 13 2.66 18.57 9.57
C ASP A 13 1.46 18.22 10.48
N LEU A 14 0.60 17.28 10.04
CA LEU A 14 -0.58 16.85 10.78
C LEU A 14 -0.31 15.62 11.68
N LEU A 15 0.88 15.03 11.59
CA LEU A 15 1.19 13.79 12.29
C LEU A 15 1.50 14.06 13.77
N PRO A 16 0.94 13.29 14.72
CA PRO A 16 1.32 13.39 16.13
C PRO A 16 2.81 13.07 16.34
N ASP A 17 3.41 13.71 17.34
CA ASP A 17 4.84 13.53 17.68
C ASP A 17 5.08 12.34 18.62
N ASP A 18 4.11 11.98 19.45
CA ASP A 18 4.24 11.05 20.58
C ASP A 18 3.42 9.77 20.41
N GLN A 19 2.88 9.51 19.20
CA GLN A 19 2.10 8.32 18.90
C GLN A 19 2.84 7.39 17.93
N PRO A 20 2.54 6.08 17.96
CA PRO A 20 3.01 5.17 16.93
C PRO A 20 2.36 5.50 15.58
N LEU A 21 3.15 5.49 14.51
CA LEU A 21 2.69 5.84 13.16
C LEU A 21 2.84 4.69 12.18
N HIS A 22 1.81 4.47 11.35
CA HIS A 22 1.87 3.54 10.24
C HIS A 22 1.85 4.33 8.92
N LEU A 23 2.88 4.19 8.09
CA LEU A 23 2.79 4.56 6.69
C LEU A 23 2.24 3.37 5.92
N PHE A 24 0.95 3.42 5.58
CA PHE A 24 0.33 2.44 4.70
C PHE A 24 0.27 3.01 3.29
N THR A 25 1.09 2.48 2.38
CA THR A 25 1.32 3.08 1.05
C THR A 25 1.28 2.02 -0.04
N ARG A 26 0.91 2.43 -1.25
CA ARG A 26 1.05 1.59 -2.44
C ARG A 26 2.51 1.53 -2.88
N HIS A 27 2.80 0.57 -3.77
CA HIS A 27 4.06 0.56 -4.50
C HIS A 27 4.21 1.80 -5.39
N SER A 28 5.46 2.13 -5.72
CA SER A 28 5.79 3.24 -6.61
C SER A 28 5.51 2.92 -8.09
N VAL A 29 5.84 3.86 -8.97
CA VAL A 29 5.56 3.80 -10.41
C VAL A 29 6.33 2.66 -11.06
N ARG A 30 5.59 1.80 -11.76
CA ARG A 30 6.09 0.60 -12.44
C ARG A 30 6.10 0.77 -13.95
N GLU A 31 6.87 -0.08 -14.62
CA GLU A 31 6.81 -0.20 -16.07
C GLU A 31 5.40 -0.62 -16.52
N LEU A 32 4.98 -0.10 -17.67
CA LEU A 32 3.74 -0.50 -18.33
C LEU A 32 3.98 -1.79 -19.10
N ALA A 33 3.01 -2.71 -19.09
CA ALA A 33 3.10 -3.87 -19.95
C ALA A 33 2.94 -3.46 -21.40
N SER A 34 3.75 -4.05 -22.29
CA SER A 34 3.66 -3.86 -23.73
C SER A 34 2.31 -4.32 -24.32
N ASN A 35 1.52 -5.10 -23.57
CA ASN A 35 0.22 -5.63 -23.97
C ASN A 35 -0.96 -5.13 -23.10
N GLY A 36 -0.76 -4.11 -22.26
CA GLY A 36 -1.83 -3.50 -21.47
C GLY A 36 -2.31 -4.28 -20.25
N PHE A 37 -1.78 -5.48 -19.97
CA PHE A 37 -2.13 -6.26 -18.77
C PHE A 37 -1.20 -5.96 -17.59
N ALA A 38 -1.73 -5.80 -16.38
CA ALA A 38 -0.93 -5.63 -15.17
C ALA A 38 -0.21 -6.94 -14.81
N ASP A 39 0.99 -7.17 -15.34
CA ASP A 39 1.82 -8.31 -14.99
C ASP A 39 2.53 -8.06 -13.65
N TYR A 40 2.38 -9.00 -12.70
CA TYR A 40 3.03 -8.95 -11.39
C TYR A 40 4.56 -8.94 -11.45
N ARG A 41 5.14 -9.26 -12.62
CA ARG A 41 6.59 -9.27 -12.88
C ARG A 41 7.16 -7.91 -13.28
N LEU A 42 6.32 -6.90 -13.54
CA LEU A 42 6.82 -5.60 -13.99
C LEU A 42 7.58 -4.89 -12.86
N PRO A 43 8.84 -4.49 -13.09
CA PRO A 43 9.63 -3.78 -12.10
C PRO A 43 9.16 -2.34 -11.93
N LEU A 44 9.69 -1.68 -10.91
CA LEU A 44 9.60 -0.22 -10.82
C LEU A 44 10.35 0.43 -11.99
N THR A 45 9.83 1.56 -12.47
CA THR A 45 10.60 2.47 -13.31
C THR A 45 11.73 3.10 -12.49
N GLU A 46 12.80 3.56 -13.13
CA GLU A 46 13.84 4.31 -12.42
C GLU A 46 13.29 5.58 -11.75
N GLU A 47 12.32 6.25 -12.39
CA GLU A 47 11.62 7.40 -11.80
C GLU A 47 10.85 6.99 -10.55
N GLY A 48 10.16 5.86 -10.59
CA GLY A 48 9.48 5.26 -9.44
C GLY A 48 10.42 4.94 -8.28
N VAL A 49 11.61 4.40 -8.56
CA VAL A 49 12.65 4.17 -7.53
C VAL A 49 13.07 5.48 -6.90
N ARG A 50 13.48 6.48 -7.70
CA ARG A 50 13.91 7.79 -7.20
C ARG A 50 12.82 8.49 -6.39
N MET A 51 11.57 8.37 -6.81
CA MET A 51 10.42 8.93 -6.10
C MET A 51 10.22 8.27 -4.72
N ALA A 52 10.33 6.94 -4.63
CA ALA A 52 10.23 6.22 -3.37
C ALA A 52 11.43 6.51 -2.44
N GLU A 53 12.65 6.64 -2.97
CA GLU A 53 13.80 7.10 -2.19
C GLU A 53 13.60 8.52 -1.65
N THR A 54 13.12 9.43 -2.50
CA THR A 54 12.83 10.82 -2.09
C THR A 54 11.81 10.82 -0.97
N TRP A 55 10.71 10.06 -1.13
CA TRP A 55 9.69 9.98 -0.09
C TRP A 55 10.24 9.44 1.22
N GLY A 56 11.03 8.36 1.17
CA GLY A 56 11.65 7.76 2.35
C GLY A 56 12.56 8.72 3.11
N SER A 57 13.26 9.61 2.39
CA SER A 57 14.14 10.63 2.99
C SER A 57 13.38 11.78 3.65
N GLU A 58 12.10 11.95 3.34
CA GLU A 58 11.27 13.07 3.79
C GLU A 58 10.35 12.69 4.96
N LEU A 59 10.24 11.40 5.29
CA LEU A 59 9.44 10.91 6.41
C LEU A 59 10.05 11.40 7.73
N ARG A 60 9.45 12.41 8.38
CA ARG A 60 10.00 13.12 9.56
C ARG A 60 10.00 12.31 10.87
N ARG A 61 10.09 10.99 10.79
CA ARG A 61 10.03 10.06 11.91
C ARG A 61 11.02 8.91 11.70
N PRO A 62 11.68 8.44 12.76
CA PRO A 62 12.51 7.24 12.67
C PRO A 62 11.67 6.04 12.21
N MET A 63 12.08 5.40 11.13
CA MET A 63 11.45 4.18 10.61
C MET A 63 12.07 2.96 11.29
N LYS A 64 11.24 2.12 11.90
CA LYS A 64 11.69 0.99 12.73
C LYS A 64 11.31 -0.37 12.19
N ALA A 65 10.38 -0.44 11.24
CA ALA A 65 9.98 -1.68 10.60
C ALA A 65 9.52 -1.44 9.16
N PHE A 66 9.74 -2.42 8.30
CA PHE A 66 9.30 -2.43 6.91
C PHE A 66 8.57 -3.73 6.61
N TYR A 67 7.32 -3.61 6.19
CA TYR A 67 6.49 -4.70 5.72
C TYR A 67 6.11 -4.46 4.27
N SER A 68 6.02 -5.53 3.49
CA SER A 68 5.64 -5.42 2.08
C SER A 68 4.81 -6.61 1.63
N SER A 69 3.94 -6.37 0.66
CA SER A 69 3.52 -7.42 -0.26
C SER A 69 4.77 -8.14 -0.84
N PRO A 70 4.77 -9.47 -0.98
CA PRO A 70 5.83 -10.24 -1.62
C PRO A 70 6.02 -9.93 -3.12
N VAL A 71 5.08 -9.23 -3.77
CA VAL A 71 5.20 -8.83 -5.18
C VAL A 71 6.40 -7.91 -5.36
N GLY A 72 7.24 -8.17 -6.38
CA GLY A 72 8.53 -7.50 -6.61
C GLY A 72 8.49 -5.99 -6.47
N ARG A 73 7.62 -5.31 -7.24
CA ARG A 73 7.46 -3.84 -7.18
C ARG A 73 7.17 -3.28 -5.78
N CYS A 74 6.45 -4.03 -4.93
CA CYS A 74 6.19 -3.61 -3.55
C CYS A 74 7.45 -3.73 -2.70
N VAL A 75 8.16 -4.85 -2.83
CA VAL A 75 9.43 -5.07 -2.14
C VAL A 75 10.45 -4.02 -2.56
N ASP A 76 10.57 -3.74 -3.86
CA ASP A 76 11.49 -2.74 -4.40
C ASP A 76 11.14 -1.32 -3.92
N THR A 77 9.85 -1.01 -3.77
CA THR A 77 9.41 0.26 -3.19
C THR A 77 9.81 0.35 -1.71
N ALA A 78 9.63 -0.71 -0.94
CA ALA A 78 10.02 -0.75 0.47
C ALA A 78 11.55 -0.60 0.63
N ILE A 79 12.33 -1.24 -0.25
CA ILE A 79 13.78 -1.08 -0.33
C ILE A 79 14.14 0.38 -0.64
N ALA A 80 13.52 1.00 -1.64
CA ALA A 80 13.77 2.39 -2.00
C ALA A 80 13.44 3.37 -0.86
N LEU A 81 12.28 3.19 -0.18
CA LEU A 81 11.92 3.97 1.00
C LEU A 81 12.97 3.86 2.11
N ARG A 82 13.41 2.63 2.40
CA ARG A 82 14.47 2.36 3.37
C ARG A 82 15.79 3.01 2.97
N THR A 83 16.16 2.96 1.69
CA THR A 83 17.37 3.62 1.16
C THR A 83 17.32 5.12 1.34
N GLY A 84 16.17 5.75 1.02
CA GLY A 84 15.94 7.17 1.31
C GLY A 84 16.08 7.51 2.79
N GLY A 85 15.46 6.70 3.64
CA GLY A 85 15.52 6.85 5.09
C GLY A 85 16.93 6.69 5.67
N LEU A 86 17.72 5.75 5.14
CA LEU A 86 19.13 5.57 5.53
C LEU A 86 19.94 6.82 5.22
N ARG A 87 19.81 7.38 4.00
CA ARG A 87 20.51 8.61 3.59
C ARG A 87 20.15 9.80 4.47
N ALA A 88 18.91 9.90 4.92
CA ALA A 88 18.42 10.97 5.79
C ALA A 88 18.64 10.72 7.29
N GLY A 89 19.23 9.59 7.69
CA GLY A 89 19.41 9.23 9.12
C GLY A 89 18.12 8.84 9.85
N LEU A 90 17.03 8.58 9.12
CA LEU A 90 15.73 8.15 9.65
C LEU A 90 15.69 6.63 9.92
N VAL A 91 16.61 5.90 9.30
CA VAL A 91 16.82 4.46 9.50
C VAL A 91 18.24 4.28 10.01
N SER A 92 18.41 3.60 11.15
CA SER A 92 19.71 3.48 11.82
C SER A 92 20.65 2.44 11.20
N HIS A 93 20.11 1.44 10.50
CA HIS A 93 20.85 0.35 9.86
C HIS A 93 19.93 -0.36 8.86
N GLU A 94 20.47 -1.27 8.06
CA GLU A 94 19.67 -1.99 7.07
C GLU A 94 18.66 -2.94 7.74
N LEU A 95 17.42 -2.47 7.90
CA LEU A 95 16.30 -3.25 8.42
C LEU A 95 15.79 -4.22 7.35
N PRO A 96 15.40 -5.46 7.70
CA PRO A 96 14.83 -6.41 6.76
C PRO A 96 13.46 -5.95 6.25
N ILE A 97 13.13 -6.32 5.01
CA ILE A 97 11.77 -6.16 4.47
C ILE A 97 10.98 -7.44 4.74
N GLU A 98 10.02 -7.35 5.65
CA GLU A 98 9.19 -8.48 6.05
C GLU A 98 8.02 -8.66 5.07
N LYS A 99 8.05 -9.75 4.30
CA LYS A 99 7.00 -10.07 3.32
C LYS A 99 5.71 -10.55 4.02
N ARG A 100 4.56 -10.07 3.57
CA ARG A 100 3.24 -10.33 4.17
C ARG A 100 2.19 -10.62 3.11
N MET A 101 1.52 -11.75 3.25
CA MET A 101 0.47 -12.17 2.32
C MET A 101 -0.79 -11.31 2.46
N GLU A 102 -1.03 -10.75 3.65
CA GLU A 102 -2.12 -9.82 3.92
C GLU A 102 -2.03 -8.53 3.10
N LEU A 103 -0.85 -8.23 2.54
CA LEU A 103 -0.61 -7.03 1.73
C LEU A 103 -0.71 -7.29 0.22
N VAL A 104 -0.95 -8.52 -0.23
CA VAL A 104 -1.01 -8.93 -1.66
C VAL A 104 -2.37 -8.61 -2.28
N GLU A 105 -2.41 -8.03 -3.48
CA GLU A 105 -3.64 -7.83 -4.30
C GLU A 105 -4.20 -9.16 -4.85
N PRO A 106 -5.54 -9.40 -4.85
CA PRO A 106 -6.66 -8.50 -4.53
C PRO A 106 -6.94 -8.25 -3.03
N GLY A 107 -6.07 -8.71 -2.13
CA GLY A 107 -5.96 -8.10 -0.80
C GLY A 107 -6.18 -9.02 0.39
N CYS A 108 -5.96 -8.44 1.57
CA CYS A 108 -6.46 -8.96 2.85
C CYS A 108 -7.96 -9.32 2.82
N TYR A 109 -8.72 -8.75 1.87
CA TYR A 109 -10.14 -8.97 1.61
C TYR A 109 -10.46 -10.29 0.90
N VAL A 110 -9.47 -11.02 0.39
CA VAL A 110 -9.68 -12.29 -0.32
C VAL A 110 -9.56 -13.45 0.64
N GLU A 111 -10.57 -14.33 0.65
CA GLU A 111 -10.55 -15.60 1.37
C GLU A 111 -9.95 -16.72 0.53
N ASP A 112 -10.29 -16.75 -0.77
CA ASP A 112 -9.75 -17.72 -1.73
C ASP A 112 -9.32 -17.05 -3.03
N ILE A 113 -8.00 -16.93 -3.21
CA ILE A 113 -7.40 -16.32 -4.39
C ILE A 113 -7.70 -17.06 -5.68
N ASN A 114 -7.92 -18.37 -5.63
CA ASN A 114 -8.16 -19.17 -6.83
C ASN A 114 -9.55 -18.91 -7.41
N SER A 115 -10.53 -18.61 -6.57
CA SER A 115 -11.89 -18.25 -6.99
C SER A 115 -11.97 -16.79 -7.46
N VAL A 116 -11.27 -15.88 -6.77
CA VAL A 116 -11.40 -14.43 -6.97
C VAL A 116 -10.46 -13.86 -8.03
N GLY A 117 -9.25 -14.40 -8.17
CA GLY A 117 -8.23 -13.90 -9.09
C GLY A 117 -8.70 -13.76 -10.54
N PRO A 118 -9.35 -14.79 -11.14
CA PRO A 118 -9.89 -14.67 -12.50
C PRO A 118 -10.99 -13.61 -12.64
N ALA A 119 -11.82 -13.41 -11.61
CA ALA A 119 -12.84 -12.36 -11.61
C ALA A 119 -12.22 -10.97 -11.57
N PHE A 120 -11.23 -10.75 -10.70
CA PHE A 120 -10.46 -9.51 -10.61
C PHE A 120 -9.86 -9.11 -11.97
N LEU A 121 -9.21 -10.06 -12.64
CA LEU A 121 -8.59 -9.80 -13.95
C LEU A 121 -9.61 -9.45 -15.05
N ARG A 122 -10.81 -10.04 -15.02
CA ARG A 122 -11.87 -9.75 -16.01
C ARG A 122 -12.56 -8.41 -15.76
N MET A 123 -12.81 -8.06 -14.49
CA MET A 123 -13.59 -6.89 -14.11
C MET A 123 -12.76 -5.61 -14.10
N GLY A 124 -11.45 -5.74 -13.84
CA GLY A 124 -10.61 -4.59 -13.56
C GLY A 124 -10.82 -4.07 -12.13
N ALA A 125 -9.88 -3.22 -11.70
CA ALA A 125 -9.73 -2.88 -10.29
C ALA A 125 -10.91 -2.06 -9.71
N VAL A 126 -11.43 -1.07 -10.45
CA VAL A 126 -12.54 -0.21 -10.01
C VAL A 126 -13.84 -1.01 -9.86
N ALA A 127 -14.25 -1.74 -10.91
CA ALA A 127 -15.48 -2.54 -10.87
C ALA A 127 -15.41 -3.63 -9.79
N PHE A 128 -14.24 -4.23 -9.60
CA PHE A 128 -14.02 -5.20 -8.54
C PHE A 128 -14.23 -4.61 -7.14
N ILE A 129 -13.69 -3.42 -6.87
CA ILE A 129 -13.90 -2.73 -5.59
C ILE A 129 -15.37 -2.37 -5.39
N ASN A 130 -16.06 -1.87 -6.41
CA ASN A 130 -17.48 -1.54 -6.29
C ASN A 130 -18.34 -2.75 -5.96
N HIS A 131 -18.05 -3.91 -6.56
CA HIS A 131 -18.71 -5.15 -6.17
C HIS A 131 -18.40 -5.57 -4.73
N HIS A 132 -17.15 -5.42 -4.30
CA HIS A 132 -16.78 -5.72 -2.91
C HIS A 132 -17.48 -4.80 -1.90
N LEU A 133 -17.60 -3.50 -2.20
CA LEU A 133 -18.21 -2.50 -1.31
C LEU A 133 -19.74 -2.61 -1.21
N SER A 134 -20.42 -3.02 -2.28
CA SER A 134 -21.89 -3.06 -2.35
C SER A 134 -22.45 -4.47 -2.12
N ASP A 135 -22.18 -5.39 -3.05
CA ASP A 135 -22.91 -6.66 -3.17
C ASP A 135 -22.18 -7.84 -2.50
N GLY A 136 -20.89 -7.64 -2.18
CA GLY A 136 -19.99 -8.73 -1.86
C GLY A 136 -19.74 -9.66 -3.05
N MET A 137 -18.81 -10.60 -2.87
CA MET A 137 -18.51 -11.63 -3.87
C MET A 137 -18.12 -12.91 -3.14
N PRO A 138 -18.59 -14.10 -3.57
CA PRO A 138 -18.09 -15.36 -3.03
C PRO A 138 -16.55 -15.42 -3.09
N GLY A 139 -15.92 -15.79 -1.97
CA GLY A 139 -14.45 -15.80 -1.85
C GLY A 139 -13.84 -14.46 -1.42
N LEU A 140 -14.66 -13.41 -1.20
CA LEU A 140 -14.26 -12.17 -0.54
C LEU A 140 -14.84 -12.08 0.86
N LEU A 141 -14.04 -11.55 1.78
CA LEU A 141 -14.51 -10.99 3.03
C LEU A 141 -15.51 -9.85 2.75
N THR A 142 -16.38 -9.57 3.70
CA THR A 142 -17.16 -8.33 3.68
C THR A 142 -16.22 -7.12 3.90
N PRO A 143 -16.60 -5.90 3.47
CA PRO A 143 -15.81 -4.70 3.74
C PRO A 143 -15.45 -4.53 5.22
N ALA A 144 -16.41 -4.77 6.12
CA ALA A 144 -16.21 -4.71 7.56
C ALA A 144 -15.21 -5.76 8.06
N ALA A 145 -15.34 -7.02 7.63
CA ALA A 145 -14.42 -8.09 8.03
C ALA A 145 -12.99 -7.87 7.51
N GLY A 146 -12.86 -7.35 6.29
CA GLY A 146 -11.55 -7.02 5.73
C GLY A 146 -10.90 -5.79 6.39
N GLN A 147 -11.69 -4.78 6.73
CA GLN A 147 -11.23 -3.64 7.53
C GLN A 147 -10.74 -4.11 8.90
N GLU A 148 -11.52 -4.93 9.61
CA GLU A 148 -11.12 -5.49 10.90
C GLU A 148 -9.81 -6.29 10.79
N LYS A 149 -9.68 -7.12 9.75
CA LYS A 149 -8.45 -7.89 9.49
C LYS A 149 -7.23 -6.98 9.29
N LEU A 150 -7.38 -5.88 8.52
CA LEU A 150 -6.30 -4.93 8.30
C LEU A 150 -5.95 -4.12 9.55
N VAL A 151 -6.96 -3.68 10.31
CA VAL A 151 -6.75 -3.00 11.60
C VAL A 151 -6.01 -3.90 12.59
N ARG A 152 -6.43 -5.17 12.72
CA ARG A 152 -5.72 -6.16 13.55
C ARG A 152 -4.29 -6.38 13.06
N TYR A 153 -4.07 -6.44 11.74
CA TYR A 153 -2.75 -6.56 11.14
C TYR A 153 -1.83 -5.38 11.51
N LEU A 154 -2.34 -4.14 11.45
CA LEU A 154 -1.61 -2.93 11.80
C LEU A 154 -1.34 -2.86 13.31
N ALA A 155 -2.36 -3.11 14.14
CA ALA A 155 -2.25 -3.10 15.59
C ALA A 155 -1.20 -4.07 16.11
N ALA A 156 -1.13 -5.29 15.55
CA ALA A 156 -0.12 -6.29 15.89
C ALA A 156 1.32 -5.89 15.52
N ARG A 157 1.48 -4.81 14.74
CA ARG A 157 2.76 -4.31 14.21
C ARG A 157 2.97 -2.83 14.55
N SER A 158 2.30 -2.37 15.60
CA SER A 158 2.43 -0.98 16.04
C SER A 158 3.87 -0.71 16.46
N PRO A 159 4.53 0.31 15.88
CA PRO A 159 5.89 0.66 16.27
C PRO A 159 5.89 1.30 17.67
N ALA A 160 7.06 1.68 18.18
CA ALA A 160 7.13 2.46 19.41
C ALA A 160 6.56 3.88 19.20
N PRO A 161 6.02 4.53 20.24
CA PRO A 161 5.66 5.95 20.21
C PRO A 161 6.74 6.83 19.59
N GLY A 162 6.34 7.79 18.74
CA GLY A 162 7.26 8.70 18.05
C GLY A 162 8.06 8.06 16.90
N THR A 163 7.74 6.81 16.53
CA THR A 163 8.39 6.10 15.42
C THR A 163 7.38 5.58 14.40
N LEU A 164 7.89 5.14 13.25
CA LEU A 164 7.08 4.77 12.09
C LEU A 164 7.33 3.33 11.63
N ALA A 165 6.26 2.61 11.28
CA ALA A 165 6.30 1.36 10.54
C ALA A 165 5.82 1.58 9.10
N VAL A 166 6.58 1.14 8.12
CA VAL A 166 6.23 1.23 6.69
C VAL A 166 5.57 -0.06 6.24
N HIS A 167 4.47 0.06 5.52
CA HIS A 167 3.71 -1.05 4.97
C HIS A 167 3.40 -0.77 3.50
N VAL A 168 4.03 -1.52 2.60
CA VAL A 168 3.86 -1.36 1.15
C VAL A 168 2.88 -2.39 0.57
N THR A 169 1.87 -1.90 -0.12
CA THR A 169 0.78 -2.68 -0.70
C THR A 169 0.42 -2.20 -2.12
N HIS A 170 -0.81 -2.39 -2.55
CA HIS A 170 -1.35 -2.06 -3.87
C HIS A 170 -2.51 -1.07 -3.76
N ASP A 171 -2.81 -0.41 -4.87
CA ASP A 171 -3.87 0.58 -4.99
C ASP A 171 -5.22 0.05 -4.51
N THR A 172 -5.53 -1.20 -4.87
CA THR A 172 -6.81 -1.82 -4.56
C THR A 172 -7.05 -1.98 -3.06
N ILE A 173 -6.01 -2.37 -2.31
CA ILE A 173 -6.11 -2.52 -0.85
C ILE A 173 -6.31 -1.15 -0.19
N LEU A 174 -5.54 -0.15 -0.61
CA LEU A 174 -5.69 1.22 -0.10
C LEU A 174 -7.08 1.76 -0.39
N MET A 175 -7.56 1.58 -1.62
CA MET A 175 -8.85 2.10 -2.04
C MET A 175 -10.00 1.43 -1.30
N ALA A 176 -10.02 0.11 -1.21
CA ALA A 176 -11.03 -0.61 -0.43
C ALA A 176 -11.02 -0.18 1.05
N PHE A 177 -9.83 0.02 1.64
CA PHE A 177 -9.70 0.43 3.04
C PHE A 177 -10.21 1.86 3.27
N VAL A 178 -9.77 2.82 2.45
CA VAL A 178 -10.18 4.23 2.58
C VAL A 178 -11.67 4.41 2.27
N ALA A 179 -12.18 3.77 1.22
CA ALA A 179 -13.60 3.79 0.89
C ALA A 179 -14.46 3.26 2.04
N SER A 180 -14.06 2.13 2.65
CA SER A 180 -14.74 1.57 3.82
C SER A 180 -14.70 2.51 5.03
N LEU A 181 -13.55 3.13 5.33
CA LEU A 181 -13.42 4.12 6.42
C LEU A 181 -14.30 5.36 6.21
N LEU A 182 -14.47 5.78 4.96
CA LEU A 182 -15.30 6.91 4.58
C LEU A 182 -16.79 6.54 4.43
N GLY A 183 -17.16 5.27 4.60
CA GLY A 183 -18.53 4.78 4.42
C GLY A 183 -19.02 4.85 2.97
N LEU A 184 -18.11 4.81 2.00
CA LEU A 184 -18.46 4.81 0.58
C LEU A 184 -18.93 3.42 0.14
N SER A 185 -20.03 3.38 -0.61
CA SER A 185 -20.52 2.15 -1.24
C SER A 185 -20.01 1.96 -2.68
N GLN A 186 -19.48 3.02 -3.28
CA GLN A 186 -18.92 3.03 -4.64
C GLN A 186 -17.76 4.03 -4.75
N VAL A 187 -16.86 3.76 -5.70
CA VAL A 187 -15.74 4.60 -6.12
C VAL A 187 -15.67 4.63 -7.64
N ASP A 188 -15.02 5.64 -8.19
CA ASP A 188 -14.73 5.73 -9.63
C ASP A 188 -13.23 5.99 -9.89
N GLU A 189 -12.86 6.25 -11.14
CA GLU A 189 -11.46 6.48 -11.51
C GLU A 189 -10.84 7.72 -10.86
N LYS A 190 -11.61 8.79 -10.57
CA LYS A 190 -11.04 10.00 -9.95
C LYS A 190 -10.71 9.78 -8.47
N ASP A 191 -11.32 8.76 -7.87
CA ASP A 191 -11.06 8.39 -6.48
C ASP A 191 -9.77 7.54 -6.36
N TRP A 192 -9.30 6.93 -7.47
CA TRP A 192 -8.18 5.99 -7.46
C TRP A 192 -6.90 6.58 -6.86
N PRO A 193 -6.12 5.82 -6.07
CA PRO A 193 -4.91 6.35 -5.44
C PRO A 193 -3.95 6.88 -6.51
N TRP A 194 -3.56 8.15 -6.36
CA TRP A 194 -2.79 8.88 -7.35
C TRP A 194 -1.33 8.46 -7.42
#